data_AF-A0A7Y2L1Z4-F1
#
_entry.id   AF-A0A7Y2L1Z4-F1
#
_cell.length_a   1.000
_cell.length_b   1.000
_cell.length_c   1.000
_cell.angle_alpha   90.00
_cell.angle_beta   90.00
_cell.angle_gamma   90.00
#
_symmetry.space_group_name_H-M   'P 1'
#
loop_
_entity.id
_entity.type
_entity.pdbx_description
1 polymer ?
#
loop_
_entity_poly.entity_id
_entity_poly.type
_entity_poly.pdbx_seq_one_letter_code
_entity_poly.pdbx_strand_id
1 'polypeptide(L)'
;VLNASFSSTYPVQDTTTILPTSDSGFGILLSQQDTPMTFIPMNTPVEMGLVNGSSVRKNFLASLKWLNTNPKVGPFRASANIDVTFK
;
A
#
# COMPACT_ATOMS: atom_id res chain seq x y z
N VAL A 1 13.57 12.83 10.48
CA VAL A 1 12.31 12.50 9.76
C VAL A 1 12.26 11.01 9.49
N LEU A 2 11.11 10.38 9.72
CA LEU A 2 10.89 8.97 9.39
C LEU A 2 10.38 8.86 7.96
N ASN A 3 11.00 8.04 7.13
CA ASN A 3 10.47 7.69 5.80
C ASN A 3 10.14 6.20 5.76
N ALA A 4 9.12 5.84 4.98
CA ALA A 4 8.79 4.46 4.67
C ALA A 4 8.66 4.27 3.15
N SER A 5 9.20 3.17 2.64
CA SER A 5 8.99 2.71 1.27
C SER A 5 8.21 1.40 1.30
N PHE A 6 7.19 1.28 0.45
CA PHE A 6 6.34 0.11 0.37
C PHE A 6 6.68 -0.65 -0.90
N SER A 7 6.82 -1.97 -0.82
CA SER A 7 7.12 -2.80 -2.00
C SER A 7 6.23 -4.04 -2.00
N SER A 8 6.10 -4.69 -3.15
CA SER A 8 5.31 -5.90 -3.31
C SER A 8 5.98 -6.83 -4.31
N THR A 9 5.94 -8.13 -4.05
CA THR A 9 6.31 -9.17 -5.02
C THR A 9 5.18 -9.53 -5.97
N TYR A 10 3.96 -9.09 -5.66
CA TYR A 10 2.80 -9.18 -6.54
C TYR A 10 2.78 -8.04 -7.56
N PRO A 11 2.16 -8.23 -8.74
CA PRO A 11 2.07 -7.19 -9.77
C PRO A 11 1.48 -5.89 -9.22
N VAL A 12 2.02 -4.76 -9.67
CA VAL A 12 1.55 -3.43 -9.28
C VAL A 12 1.08 -2.68 -10.53
N GLN A 13 -0.15 -2.17 -10.48
CA GLN A 13 -0.75 -1.33 -11.50
C GLN A 13 -0.81 0.13 -11.02
N ASP A 14 -0.55 1.08 -11.92
CA ASP A 14 -0.60 2.52 -11.67
C ASP A 14 0.19 2.95 -10.42
N THR A 15 1.32 2.26 -10.17
CA THR A 15 2.25 2.42 -9.03
C THR A 15 1.67 2.16 -7.63
N THR A 16 0.36 2.08 -7.46
CA THR A 16 -0.31 2.07 -6.14
C THR A 16 -1.16 0.82 -5.90
N THR A 17 -1.62 0.18 -6.97
CA THR A 17 -2.61 -0.90 -6.89
C THR A 17 -1.92 -2.25 -6.94
N ILE A 18 -1.90 -2.98 -5.83
CA ILE A 18 -1.35 -4.34 -5.76
C ILE A 18 -2.40 -5.32 -6.28
N LEU A 19 -2.05 -6.11 -7.28
CA LEU A 19 -2.94 -7.10 -7.87
C LEU A 19 -2.63 -8.49 -7.30
N PRO A 20 -3.60 -9.25 -6.77
CA PRO A 20 -3.37 -10.65 -6.37
C PRO A 20 -2.85 -11.51 -7.53
N THR A 21 -3.38 -11.25 -8.74
CA THR A 21 -2.92 -11.77 -10.03
C THR A 21 -3.17 -10.71 -11.10
N SER A 22 -2.45 -10.75 -12.23
CA SER A 22 -2.62 -9.76 -13.31
C SER A 22 -4.03 -9.73 -13.92
N ASP A 23 -4.79 -10.82 -13.82
CA ASP A 23 -6.15 -11.00 -14.34
C ASP A 23 -7.25 -10.90 -13.25
N SER A 24 -6.91 -10.48 -12.03
CA SER A 24 -7.82 -10.53 -10.87
C SER A 24 -9.08 -9.68 -11.02
N GLY A 25 -9.06 -8.61 -11.82
CA GLY A 25 -10.19 -7.69 -11.97
C GLY A 25 -10.47 -6.78 -10.75
N PHE A 26 -9.61 -6.86 -9.73
CA PHE A 26 -9.58 -5.97 -8.58
C PHE A 26 -8.16 -5.83 -8.05
N GLY A 27 -7.92 -4.84 -7.20
CA GLY A 27 -6.64 -4.66 -6.53
C GLY A 27 -6.78 -4.21 -5.09
N ILE A 28 -5.65 -4.20 -4.40
CA ILE A 28 -5.51 -3.72 -3.02
C ILE A 28 -4.73 -2.40 -3.07
N LEU A 29 -5.25 -1.40 -2.39
CA LEU A 29 -4.61 -0.10 -2.18
C LEU A 29 -4.25 0.06 -0.71
N LEU A 30 -3.13 0.73 -0.45
CA LEU A 30 -2.73 1.12 0.90
C LEU A 30 -2.76 2.64 1.04
N SER A 31 -3.26 3.14 2.17
CA SER A 31 -3.21 4.57 2.53
C SER A 31 -2.91 4.74 4.01
N GLN A 32 -2.46 5.93 4.42
CA GLN A 32 -2.40 6.26 5.84
C GLN A 32 -3.82 6.50 6.35
N GLN A 33 -4.09 6.13 7.61
CA GLN A 33 -5.40 6.33 8.22
C GLN A 33 -5.86 7.80 8.19
N ASP A 34 -4.91 8.74 8.32
CA ASP A 34 -5.20 10.18 8.35
C ASP A 34 -5.49 10.76 6.96
N THR A 35 -5.04 10.09 5.89
CA THR A 35 -5.24 10.48 4.48
C THR A 35 -5.78 9.30 3.66
N PRO A 36 -7.01 8.81 3.97
CA PRO A 36 -7.51 7.54 3.48
C PRO A 36 -7.65 7.46 1.94
N MET A 37 -7.77 8.61 1.27
CA MET A 37 -7.89 8.73 -0.19
C MET A 37 -6.57 9.02 -0.90
N THR A 38 -5.46 9.14 -0.16
CA THR A 38 -4.12 9.34 -0.70
C THR A 38 -3.37 8.01 -0.66
N PHE A 39 -3.37 7.30 -1.78
CA PHE A 39 -2.77 5.97 -1.86
C PHE A 39 -1.25 6.04 -1.91
N ILE A 40 -0.61 5.12 -1.19
CA ILE A 40 0.84 5.03 -1.07
C ILE A 40 1.40 4.43 -2.37
N PRO A 41 2.28 5.16 -3.09
CA PRO A 41 2.99 4.61 -4.24
C PRO A 41 4.02 3.58 -3.80
N MET A 42 4.08 2.46 -4.51
CA MET A 42 5.08 1.42 -4.31
C MET A 42 6.46 1.90 -4.80
N ASN A 43 7.51 1.37 -4.17
CA ASN A 43 8.92 1.64 -4.44
C ASN A 43 9.30 3.13 -4.40
N THR A 44 8.51 3.93 -3.68
CA THR A 44 8.72 5.37 -3.53
C THR A 44 8.74 5.72 -2.04
N PRO A 45 9.81 6.37 -1.54
CA PRO A 45 9.85 6.81 -0.15
C PRO A 45 8.74 7.84 0.13
N VAL A 46 7.95 7.60 1.18
CA VAL A 46 6.94 8.51 1.71
C VAL A 46 7.40 9.03 3.06
N GLU A 47 7.27 10.33 3.28
CA GLU A 47 7.52 10.93 4.58
C GLU A 47 6.41 10.52 5.56
N MET A 48 6.83 9.96 6.68
CA MET A 48 5.98 9.52 7.78
C MET A 48 6.04 10.51 8.95
N GLY A 49 6.57 11.70 8.72
CA GLY A 49 6.66 12.79 9.68
C GLY A 49 7.83 12.66 10.66
N LEU A 50 7.81 13.51 11.68
CA LEU A 50 8.88 13.61 12.67
C LEU A 50 8.76 12.54 13.75
N VAL A 51 9.91 12.01 14.15
CA VAL A 51 10.03 11.18 15.36
C VAL A 51 10.12 12.13 16.55
N ASN A 52 9.06 12.24 17.33
CA ASN A 52 9.06 12.99 18.58
C ASN A 52 9.06 12.01 19.76
N GLY A 53 10.21 11.88 20.42
CA GLY A 53 10.40 10.92 21.53
C GLY A 53 10.82 9.53 21.07
N SER A 54 10.48 8.50 21.85
CA SER A 54 11.00 7.14 21.70
C SER A 54 10.26 6.27 20.68
N SER A 55 9.03 6.62 20.29
CA SER A 55 8.21 5.79 19.39
C SER A 55 7.32 6.62 18.48
N VAL A 56 7.17 6.20 17.23
CA VAL A 56 6.18 6.72 16.27
C VAL A 56 5.21 5.60 15.92
N ARG A 57 3.90 5.89 15.99
CA ARG A 57 2.85 4.98 15.52
C ARG A 57 2.27 5.51 14.22
N LYS A 58 2.17 4.64 13.22
CA LYS A 58 1.47 4.91 11.95
C LYS A 58 0.50 3.79 11.66
N ASN A 59 -0.75 4.17 11.42
CA ASN A 59 -1.82 3.25 11.06
C ASN A 59 -2.06 3.33 9.56
N PHE A 60 -2.37 2.19 8.98
CA PHE A 60 -2.64 2.06 7.55
C PHE A 60 -4.00 1.45 7.33
N LEU A 61 -4.62 1.82 6.21
CA LEU A 61 -5.82 1.21 5.69
C LEU A 61 -5.47 0.40 4.46
N ALA A 62 -6.07 -0.78 4.36
CA ALA A 62 -6.08 -1.59 3.15
C ALA A 62 -7.48 -1.54 2.54
N SER A 63 -7.55 -1.14 1.27
CA SER A 63 -8.81 -0.92 0.55
C SER A 63 -8.88 -1.80 -0.70
N LEU A 64 -10.07 -2.29 -1.03
CA LEU A 64 -10.34 -3.01 -2.28
C LEU A 64 -10.72 -2.01 -3.39
N LYS A 65 -10.13 -2.14 -4.57
CA LYS A 65 -10.48 -1.37 -5.78
C LYS A 65 -10.93 -2.32 -6.88
N TRP A 66 -12.19 -2.21 -7.31
CA TRP A 66 -12.67 -2.89 -8.52
C TRP A 66 -12.03 -2.26 -9.75
N LEU A 67 -11.53 -3.08 -10.67
CA LEU A 67 -10.90 -2.64 -11.92
C LEU A 67 -11.78 -2.93 -13.13
N ASN A 68 -12.70 -3.88 -13.01
CA ASN A 68 -13.71 -4.19 -14.00
C ASN A 68 -15.00 -4.69 -13.32
N THR A 69 -16.01 -5.02 -14.13
CA THR A 69 -17.31 -5.52 -13.65
C THR A 69 -17.36 -7.04 -13.45
N ASN A 70 -16.30 -7.77 -13.84
CA ASN A 70 -16.21 -9.23 -13.80
C ASN A 70 -14.94 -9.69 -13.06
N PRO A 71 -14.81 -9.38 -11.76
CA PRO A 71 -13.64 -9.76 -10.97
C PRO A 71 -13.56 -11.27 -10.78
N LYS A 72 -12.34 -11.77 -10.64
CA LYS A 72 -12.08 -13.18 -10.35
C LYS A 72 -12.59 -13.54 -8.96
N VAL A 73 -13.50 -14.50 -8.89
CA VAL A 73 -14.07 -15.00 -7.63
C VAL A 73 -13.15 -16.06 -7.00
N GLY A 74 -13.19 -16.15 -5.68
CA GLY A 74 -12.47 -17.15 -4.90
C GLY A 74 -11.41 -16.55 -3.98
N PRO A 75 -10.68 -17.42 -3.24
CA PRO A 75 -9.62 -16.97 -2.34
C PRO A 75 -8.52 -16.22 -3.09
N PHE A 76 -8.05 -15.13 -2.51
CA PHE A 76 -6.92 -14.36 -3.04
C PHE A 76 -5.96 -13.97 -1.93
N ARG A 77 -4.73 -13.66 -2.32
CA ARG A 77 -3.71 -13.12 -1.43
C ARG A 77 -2.89 -12.08 -2.19
N ALA A 78 -2.52 -11.01 -1.49
CA ALA A 78 -1.51 -10.06 -1.89
C ALA A 78 -0.70 -9.69 -0.64
N SER A 79 0.49 -9.14 -0.81
CA SER A 79 1.31 -8.67 0.31
C SER A 79 2.11 -7.44 -0.08
N ALA A 80 2.33 -6.57 0.90
CA ALA A 80 3.30 -5.49 0.81
C ALA A 80 4.33 -5.62 1.93
N ASN A 81 5.57 -5.27 1.63
CA ASN A 81 6.66 -5.09 2.59
C ASN A 81 6.84 -3.60 2.86
N ILE A 82 7.32 -3.26 4.06
CA ILE A 82 7.59 -1.89 4.48
C ILE A 82 9.05 -1.79 4.90
N ASP A 83 9.80 -0.95 4.20
CA ASP A 83 11.16 -0.58 4.57
C ASP A 83 11.15 0.80 5.21
N VAL A 84 11.66 0.89 6.44
CA VAL A 84 11.65 2.13 7.24
C VAL A 84 13.05 2.70 7.34
N THR A 85 13.21 3.98 7.02
CA THR A 85 14.48 4.70 7.09
C THR A 85 14.37 5.90 8.02
N PHE A 86 15.31 6.00 8.95
CA PHE A 86 15.50 7.18 9.80
C PHE A 86 16.46 8.14 9.09
N LYS A 87 16.02 9.39 8.90
CA LYS A 87 16.83 10.48 8.33
C LYS A 87 16.93 11.64 9.29
#